data_AF-M7YKM2-F1
#
_entry.id   AF-M7YKM2-F1
#
_cell.length_a   1.000
_cell.length_b   1.000
_cell.length_c   1.000
_cell.angle_alpha   90.00
_cell.angle_beta   90.00
_cell.angle_gamma   90.00
#
_symmetry.space_group_name_H-M   'P 1'
#
loop_
_entity.id
_entity.type
_entity.pdbx_description
1 polymer ?
#
loop_
_entity_poly.entity_id
_entity_poly.type
_entity_poly.pdbx_seq_one_letter_code
_entity_poly.pdbx_strand_id
1 'polypeptide(L)'
;MATTKKREMVFFDVEAAQSPSPPGECRLLEFAAILVCPRRLVEVSSYSTLIRPDDVANDGSVHLPSSAPSFEDVFPDIFELLDGRAVFMVILNSGLV
;
A
#
# COMPACT_ATOMS: atom_id res chain seq x y z
N MET A 1 -17.18 -28.50 0.27
CA MET A 1 -17.93 -27.23 0.16
C MET A 1 -17.11 -26.30 -0.72
N ALA A 2 -17.61 -25.93 -1.90
CA ALA A 2 -16.91 -25.01 -2.78
C ALA A 2 -17.01 -23.59 -2.19
N THR A 3 -15.90 -23.07 -1.67
CA THR A 3 -15.81 -21.66 -1.29
C THR A 3 -15.85 -20.84 -2.58
N THR A 4 -16.99 -20.26 -2.91
CA THR A 4 -17.09 -19.26 -3.97
C THR A 4 -16.18 -18.10 -3.58
N LYS A 5 -14.96 -18.05 -4.14
CA LYS A 5 -14.09 -16.88 -4.02
C LYS A 5 -14.90 -15.68 -4.50
N LYS A 6 -15.26 -14.77 -3.59
CA LYS A 6 -15.83 -13.47 -3.97
C LYS A 6 -14.78 -12.81 -4.86
N ARG A 7 -15.13 -12.57 -6.11
CA ARG A 7 -14.27 -11.79 -7.02
C ARG A 7 -14.41 -10.33 -6.61
N GLU A 8 -13.50 -9.88 -5.79
CA GLU A 8 -13.42 -8.48 -5.35
C GLU A 8 -12.34 -7.75 -6.16
N MET A 9 -12.54 -6.45 -6.35
CA MET A 9 -11.59 -5.58 -7.03
C MET A 9 -10.83 -4.80 -5.96
N VAL A 10 -9.51 -4.73 -6.06
CA VAL A 10 -8.69 -3.94 -5.14
C VAL A 10 -8.01 -2.82 -5.92
N PHE A 11 -8.17 -1.60 -5.43
CA PHE A 11 -7.41 -0.44 -5.88
C PHE A 11 -6.30 -0.20 -4.87
N PHE A 12 -5.07 -0.01 -5.36
CA PHE A 12 -3.96 0.44 -4.55
C PHE A 12 -3.64 1.87 -4.92
N ASP A 13 -3.37 2.66 -3.90
CA ASP A 13 -2.74 3.96 -4.02
C ASP A 13 -1.44 3.88 -3.22
N VAL A 14 -0.32 4.11 -3.90
CA VAL A 14 1.01 3.84 -3.38
C VAL A 14 1.89 5.05 -3.60
N GLU A 15 2.32 5.65 -2.50
CA GLU A 15 3.26 6.77 -2.53
C GLU A 15 4.67 6.25 -2.25
N ALA A 16 5.60 6.65 -3.13
CA ALA A 16 6.99 6.31 -2.98
C ALA A 16 7.88 7.52 -3.29
N ALA A 17 8.94 7.67 -2.51
CA ALA A 17 10.00 8.65 -2.76
C ALA A 17 11.25 7.96 -3.29
N GLN A 18 12.05 8.69 -4.06
CA GLN A 18 13.37 8.21 -4.46
C GLN A 18 14.28 8.10 -3.24
N SER A 19 15.00 6.98 -3.12
CA SER A 19 16.05 6.84 -2.11
C SER A 19 17.26 7.68 -2.52
N PRO A 20 17.79 8.56 -1.64
CA PRO A 20 19.03 9.28 -1.90
C PRO A 20 20.25 8.35 -2.08
N SER A 21 20.20 7.14 -1.52
CA SER A 21 21.22 6.11 -1.71
C SER A 21 20.69 4.70 -1.41
N PRO A 22 20.99 3.68 -2.23
CA PRO A 22 21.60 3.77 -3.56
C PRO A 22 20.62 4.37 -4.59
N PRO A 23 21.14 5.07 -5.62
CA PRO A 23 20.30 5.68 -6.65
C PRO A 23 19.54 4.61 -7.44
N GLY A 24 18.25 4.85 -7.67
CA GLY A 24 17.35 3.93 -8.37
C GLY A 24 16.48 3.06 -7.46
N GLU A 25 16.72 3.08 -6.15
CA GLU A 25 15.78 2.52 -5.18
C GLU A 25 14.68 3.51 -4.83
N CYS A 26 13.48 2.99 -4.57
CA CYS A 26 12.33 3.76 -4.10
C CYS A 26 11.95 3.31 -2.70
N ARG A 27 11.59 4.26 -1.85
CA ARG A 27 11.11 4.05 -0.49
C ARG A 27 9.60 4.20 -0.50
N LEU A 28 8.91 3.17 -0.03
CA LEU A 28 7.47 3.22 0.16
C LEU A 28 7.16 4.12 1.37
N LEU A 29 6.30 5.12 1.18
CA LEU A 29 5.95 6.11 2.21
C LEU A 29 4.51 5.95 2.68
N GLU A 30 3.62 5.59 1.77
CA GLU A 30 2.22 5.34 2.05
C GLU A 30 1.74 4.16 1.22
N PHE A 31 0.93 3.33 1.85
CA PHE A 31 0.20 2.29 1.18
C PHE A 31 -1.27 2.42 1.55
N ALA A 32 -2.11 2.63 0.56
CA ALA A 32 -3.54 2.63 0.68
C ALA A 32 -4.18 1.63 -0.28
N ALA A 33 -5.29 1.07 0.15
CA ALA A 33 -6.03 0.09 -0.60
C ALA A 33 -7.54 0.22 -0.36
N ILE A 34 -8.31 0.01 -1.41
CA ILE A 34 -9.78 -0.01 -1.35
C ILE A 34 -10.28 -1.28 -2.01
N LEU A 35 -11.03 -2.07 -1.25
CA LEU A 35 -11.74 -3.25 -1.71
C LEU A 35 -13.13 -2.84 -2.20
N VAL A 36 -13.45 -3.18 -3.44
CA VAL A 36 -14.69 -2.79 -4.10
C VAL A 36 -15.45 -4.02 -4.59
N CYS A 37 -16.77 -4.01 -4.40
CA CYS A 37 -17.64 -5.00 -5.02
C CYS A 37 -17.82 -4.64 -6.51
N PRO A 38 -17.26 -5.39 -7.47
CA PRO A 38 -17.23 -4.96 -8.87
C PRO A 38 -18.62 -4.90 -9.53
N ARG A 39 -19.61 -5.62 -8.99
CA ARG A 39 -21.00 -5.60 -9.51
C ARG A 39 -21.78 -4.38 -9.07
N ARG A 40 -21.43 -3.82 -7.91
CA ARG A 40 -22.17 -2.71 -7.27
C ARG A 40 -21.37 -1.41 -7.26
N LEU A 41 -20.06 -1.48 -7.52
CA LEU A 41 -19.12 -0.37 -7.44
C LEU A 41 -19.21 0.38 -6.11
N VAL A 42 -19.37 -0.38 -5.03
CA VAL A 42 -19.37 0.13 -3.65
C VAL A 42 -18.12 -0.34 -2.94
N GLU A 43 -17.53 0.55 -2.15
CA GLU A 43 -16.49 0.20 -1.20
C GLU A 43 -17.02 -0.82 -0.20
N VAL A 44 -16.23 -1.87 0.01
CA VAL A 44 -16.47 -2.95 0.96
C VAL A 44 -15.60 -2.75 2.20
N SER A 45 -14.35 -2.35 1.99
CA SER A 45 -13.40 -2.00 3.04
C SER A 45 -12.26 -1.16 2.45
N SER A 46 -11.60 -0.40 3.30
CA SER A 46 -10.38 0.33 2.98
C SER A 46 -9.30 0.05 4.03
N TYR A 47 -8.06 0.22 3.59
CA TYR A 47 -6.87 0.12 4.41
C TYR A 47 -5.95 1.27 4.00
N SER A 48 -5.35 1.97 4.95
CA SER A 48 -4.31 2.96 4.66
C SER A 48 -3.32 3.02 5.81
N THR A 49 -2.05 3.15 5.46
CA THR A 49 -0.98 3.31 6.44
C THR A 49 0.17 4.13 5.86
N LEU A 50 0.73 4.98 6.70
CA LEU A 50 2.06 5.53 6.48
C LEU A 50 3.10 4.47 6.83
N ILE A 51 4.24 4.52 6.16
CA ILE A 51 5.33 3.55 6.31
C ILE A 51 6.62 4.32 6.53
N ARG A 52 7.23 4.11 7.69
CA ARG A 52 8.50 4.72 8.05
C ARG A 52 9.63 4.01 7.29
N PRO A 53 10.40 4.70 6.44
CA PRO A 53 11.56 4.10 5.80
C PRO A 53 12.64 3.76 6.83
N ASP A 54 13.29 2.60 6.66
CA ASP A 54 14.30 2.09 7.60
C ASP A 54 15.58 2.93 7.62
N ASP A 55 15.93 3.56 6.49
CA ASP A 55 17.12 4.39 6.38
C ASP A 55 16.81 5.86 6.64
N VAL A 56 17.15 6.29 7.86
CA VAL A 56 17.10 7.66 8.40
C VAL A 56 18.09 8.62 7.73
N ALA A 57 18.40 8.43 6.43
CA ALA A 57 19.03 9.46 5.62
C ALA A 57 18.01 10.61 5.46
N ASN A 58 17.97 11.44 6.49
CA ASN A 58 17.20 12.65 6.66
C ASN A 58 17.64 13.66 5.61
N ASP A 59 17.20 13.45 4.37
CA ASP A 59 17.23 14.43 3.30
C ASP A 59 16.20 15.55 3.53
N GLY A 60 15.42 15.46 4.62
CA GLY A 60 14.54 16.53 5.10
C GLY A 60 13.29 16.75 4.24
N SER A 61 13.11 15.95 3.18
CA SER A 61 12.00 16.10 2.25
C SER A 61 10.72 15.40 2.74
N VAL A 62 10.87 14.30 3.49
CA VAL A 62 9.74 13.47 3.92
C VAL A 62 9.71 13.35 5.44
N HIS A 63 8.83 14.14 6.07
CA HIS A 63 8.63 14.13 7.52
C HIS A 63 7.45 13.21 7.88
N LEU A 64 7.75 11.93 8.09
CA LEU A 64 6.79 10.95 8.60
C LEU A 64 6.78 10.97 10.13
N PRO A 65 5.61 10.78 10.78
CA PRO A 65 5.55 10.71 12.24
C PRO A 65 6.37 9.52 12.74
N SER A 66 7.08 9.70 13.85
CA SER A 66 7.88 8.63 14.47
C SER A 66 7.05 7.42 14.92
N SER A 67 5.73 7.60 15.05
CA SER A 67 4.76 6.54 15.32
C SER A 67 4.36 5.73 14.10
N ALA A 68 4.82 6.09 12.89
CA ALA A 68 4.54 5.31 11.69
C ALA A 68 5.25 3.94 11.77
N PRO A 69 4.54 2.84 11.44
CA PRO A 69 5.11 1.50 11.45
C PRO A 69 6.19 1.33 10.37
N SER A 70 7.08 0.34 10.55
CA SER A 70 7.98 -0.10 9.48
C SER A 70 7.21 -0.89 8.42
N PHE A 71 7.83 -1.14 7.27
CA PHE A 71 7.21 -2.00 6.25
C PHE A 71 6.98 -3.43 6.77
N GLU A 72 7.91 -3.96 7.57
CA GLU A 72 7.78 -5.31 8.15
C GLU A 72 6.55 -5.43 9.07
N ASP A 73 6.22 -4.38 9.81
CA ASP A 73 5.08 -4.36 10.72
C ASP A 73 3.74 -4.45 9.96
N VAL A 74 3.65 -3.80 8.79
CA VAL A 74 2.40 -3.73 7.99
C VAL A 74 2.31 -4.81 6.91
N PHE A 75 3.41 -5.51 6.63
CA PHE A 75 3.44 -6.54 5.60
C PHE A 75 2.40 -7.65 5.82
N PRO A 76 2.17 -8.18 7.05
CA PRO A 76 1.14 -9.20 7.27
C PRO A 76 -0.26 -8.71 6.89
N ASP A 77 -0.60 -7.47 7.20
CA ASP A 77 -1.91 -6.88 6.91
C ASP A 77 -2.11 -6.68 5.39
N ILE A 78 -1.08 -6.16 4.72
CA ILE A 78 -1.05 -6.03 3.25
C ILE A 78 -1.15 -7.40 2.59
N PHE A 79 -0.44 -8.40 3.12
CA PHE A 79 -0.46 -9.75 2.60
C PHE A 79 -1.84 -10.40 2.78
N GLU A 80 -2.49 -10.25 3.94
CA GLU A 80 -3.84 -10.77 4.16
C GLU A 80 -4.87 -10.12 3.22
N LEU A 81 -4.70 -8.82 2.93
CA LEU A 81 -5.54 -8.12 1.97
C LEU A 81 -5.39 -8.68 0.55
N LEU A 82 -4.17 -9.06 0.17
CA LEU A 82 -3.83 -9.65 -1.13
C LEU A 82 -4.17 -11.13 -1.22
N ASP A 83 -4.06 -11.88 -0.13
CA ASP A 83 -4.16 -13.33 -0.13
C ASP A 83 -5.60 -13.80 -0.37
N GLY A 84 -5.85 -14.16 -1.62
CA GLY A 84 -7.03 -14.90 -2.03
C GLY A 84 -8.29 -14.08 -2.34
N ARG A 85 -8.29 -12.76 -2.11
CA ARG A 85 -9.45 -11.86 -2.37
C ARG A 85 -9.34 -11.06 -3.67
N ALA A 86 -8.13 -10.60 -4.02
CA ALA A 86 -7.92 -9.74 -5.17
C ALA A 86 -7.94 -10.54 -6.50
N VAL A 87 -8.84 -10.16 -7.41
CA VAL A 87 -8.90 -10.73 -8.78
C VAL A 87 -8.40 -9.72 -9.82
N PHE A 88 -8.40 -8.43 -9.47
CA PHE A 88 -7.98 -7.34 -10.33
C PHE A 88 -7.29 -6.28 -9.47
N MET A 89 -6.14 -5.79 -9.97
CA MET A 89 -5.30 -4.80 -9.30
C MET A 89 -5.18 -3.57 -10.19
N VAL A 90 -5.50 -2.40 -9.64
CA VAL A 90 -5.25 -1.10 -10.27
C VAL A 90 -4.35 -0.31 -9.34
N ILE A 91 -3.17 0.08 -9.81
CA ILE A 91 -2.27 0.97 -9.08
C ILE A 91 -2.54 2.39 -9.59
N LEU A 92 -3.01 3.25 -8.70
CA LEU A 92 -3.01 4.70 -8.91
C LEU A 92 -1.63 5.19 -8.44
N ASN A 93 -0.89 5.85 -9.32
CA ASN A 93 0.41 6.42 -9.00
C ASN A 93 0.24 7.93 -8.93
N SER A 94 0.40 8.52 -7.74
CA SER A 94 0.21 9.96 -7.53
C SER A 94 1.47 10.79 -7.84
N GLY A 95 2.58 10.14 -8.15
CA GLY A 95 3.83 10.79 -8.52
C GLY A 95 4.97 10.50 -7.55
N LEU A 96 6.17 10.39 -8.11
CA LEU A 96 7.40 10.40 -7.36
C LEU A 96 7.53 11.77 -6.68
N VAL A 97 7.45 11.84 -5.35
CA VAL A 97 7.74 13.06 -4.59
C VAL A 97 9.25 13.30 -4.55
#